data_AF-A0A3B0V183-F1
#
_entry.id   AF-A0A3B0V183-F1
#
_cell.length_a   1.000
_cell.length_b   1.000
_cell.length_c   1.000
_cell.angle_alpha   90.00
_cell.angle_beta   90.00
_cell.angle_gamma   90.00
#
_symmetry.space_group_name_H-M   'P 1'
#
loop_
_entity.id
_entity.type
_entity.pdbx_description
1 polymer ?
#
loop_
_entity_poly.entity_id
_entity_poly.type
_entity_poly.pdbx_seq_one_letter_code
_entity_poly.pdbx_strand_id
1 'polypeptide(L)'
;MFNAHFASSTGEAATGLMLTSPALTSSAYSNFLADWASRYDTPPTSPAPAYAYDAAQLLLTAIEDVAIVGETGALVIGRNALRLQLGADDGLMGLTGRLQCDNAGECAAPNYGVYALDADVISDQSWPPPLIWQFEE
;
A
#
# COMPACT_ATOMS: atom_id res chain seq x y z
N MET A 1 -6.87 -8.89 -10.18
CA MET A 1 -6.31 -9.05 -11.55
C MET A 1 -4.82 -8.73 -11.57
N PHE A 2 -4.34 -7.70 -10.87
CA PHE A 2 -2.92 -7.41 -10.77
C PHE A 2 -2.18 -8.34 -9.79
N ASN A 3 -1.95 -9.59 -10.18
CA ASN A 3 -1.00 -10.50 -9.53
C ASN A 3 -0.45 -11.54 -10.53
N ALA A 4 0.71 -12.13 -10.23
CA ALA A 4 1.36 -13.12 -11.10
C ALA A 4 0.47 -14.36 -11.37
N HIS A 5 -0.35 -14.76 -10.40
CA HIS A 5 -1.24 -15.91 -10.54
C HIS A 5 -2.32 -15.71 -11.60
N PHE A 6 -2.83 -14.48 -11.77
CA PHE A 6 -3.80 -14.16 -12.80
C PHE A 6 -3.22 -14.40 -14.20
N ALA A 7 -2.02 -13.87 -14.47
CA ALA A 7 -1.31 -14.06 -15.72
C ALA A 7 -1.04 -15.55 -16.00
N SER A 8 -0.50 -16.29 -15.02
CA SER A 8 -0.21 -17.72 -15.20
C SER A 8 -1.46 -18.58 -15.43
N SER A 9 -2.61 -18.19 -14.86
CA SER A 9 -3.86 -18.94 -14.96
C SER A 9 -4.62 -18.67 -16.26
N THR A 10 -4.40 -17.51 -16.87
CA THR A 10 -5.07 -17.09 -18.12
C THR A 10 -4.24 -17.37 -19.36
N GLY A 11 -2.91 -17.46 -19.22
CA GLY A 11 -2.00 -17.78 -20.31
C GLY A 11 -2.09 -16.74 -21.44
N GLU A 12 -1.98 -17.20 -22.69
CA GLU A 12 -1.99 -16.32 -23.87
C GLU A 12 -3.25 -15.45 -23.98
N ALA A 13 -4.38 -15.85 -23.37
CA ALA A 13 -5.61 -15.07 -23.37
C ALA A 13 -5.49 -13.73 -22.60
N ALA A 14 -4.47 -13.57 -21.75
CA ALA A 14 -4.17 -12.30 -21.09
C ALA A 14 -3.29 -11.36 -21.93
N THR A 15 -2.74 -11.82 -23.06
CA THR A 15 -1.89 -10.99 -23.92
C THR A 15 -2.69 -9.80 -24.45
N GLY A 16 -2.12 -8.60 -24.30
CA GLY A 16 -2.75 -7.34 -24.70
C GLY A 16 -3.68 -6.75 -23.65
N LEU A 17 -3.87 -7.37 -22.49
CA LEU A 17 -4.60 -6.76 -21.39
C LEU A 17 -3.80 -5.58 -20.80
N MET A 18 -4.53 -4.50 -20.52
CA MET A 18 -4.03 -3.37 -19.74
C MET A 18 -4.66 -3.41 -18.35
N LEU A 19 -3.82 -3.42 -17.33
CA LEU A 19 -4.25 -3.47 -15.93
C LEU A 19 -3.95 -2.16 -15.23
N THR A 20 -4.91 -1.66 -14.46
CA THR A 20 -4.68 -0.58 -13.50
C THR A 20 -4.25 -1.15 -12.16
N SER A 21 -3.23 -0.54 -11.55
CA SER A 21 -2.71 -0.96 -10.26
C SER A 21 -1.87 0.17 -9.63
N PRO A 22 -1.66 0.17 -8.31
CA PRO A 22 -0.68 1.06 -7.68
C PRO A 22 0.67 1.11 -8.39
N ALA A 23 1.21 2.32 -8.55
CA ALA A 23 2.56 2.56 -9.10
C ALA A 23 3.51 2.98 -7.98
N LEU A 24 4.03 1.99 -7.25
CA LEU A 24 4.86 2.19 -6.07
C LEU A 24 6.36 2.16 -6.45
N THR A 25 7.02 3.31 -6.36
CA THR A 25 8.43 3.47 -6.76
C THR A 25 9.31 4.07 -5.66
N SER A 26 8.78 4.27 -4.45
CA SER A 26 9.52 4.88 -3.35
C SER A 26 10.67 3.98 -2.85
N SER A 27 11.72 4.60 -2.33
CA SER A 27 12.81 3.86 -1.66
C SER A 27 12.31 3.15 -0.40
N ALA A 28 11.34 3.74 0.31
CA ALA A 28 10.68 3.13 1.46
C ALA A 28 9.96 1.83 1.08
N TYR A 29 9.22 1.82 -0.03
CA TYR A 29 8.60 0.60 -0.55
C TYR A 29 9.65 -0.45 -0.97
N SER A 30 10.75 -0.02 -1.60
CA SER A 30 11.86 -0.92 -1.96
C SER A 30 12.46 -1.60 -0.72
N ASN A 31 12.66 -0.84 0.37
CA ASN A 31 13.14 -1.40 1.64
C ASN A 31 12.11 -2.36 2.26
N PHE A 32 10.82 -1.99 2.23
CA PHE A 32 9.75 -2.87 2.70
C PHE A 32 9.73 -4.21 1.96
N LEU A 33 9.98 -4.24 0.65
CA LEU A 33 10.09 -5.49 -0.12
C LEU A 33 11.28 -6.34 0.34
N ALA A 34 12.42 -5.73 0.65
CA ALA A 34 13.59 -6.43 1.18
C ALA A 34 13.30 -7.03 2.57
N ASP A 35 12.70 -6.25 3.47
CA ASP A 35 12.30 -6.70 4.81
C ASP A 35 11.27 -7.83 4.73
N TRP A 36 10.30 -7.71 3.82
CA TRP A 36 9.30 -8.75 3.58
C TRP A 36 9.96 -10.04 3.11
N ALA A 37 10.84 -9.99 2.11
CA ALA A 37 11.55 -11.16 1.60
C ALA A 37 12.41 -11.81 2.69
N SER A 38 13.09 -11.01 3.53
CA SER A 38 13.87 -11.52 4.66
C SER A 38 13.02 -12.20 5.73
N ARG A 39 11.74 -11.82 5.87
CA ARG A 39 10.84 -12.33 6.92
C ARG A 39 10.02 -13.53 6.48
N TYR A 40 9.63 -13.57 5.21
CA TYR A 40 8.66 -14.53 4.70
C TYR A 40 9.23 -15.45 3.61
N ASP A 41 10.51 -15.29 3.24
CA ASP A 41 11.21 -16.06 2.21
C ASP A 41 10.53 -16.05 0.83
N THR A 42 9.67 -15.05 0.58
CA THR A 42 8.90 -14.89 -0.65
C THR A 42 8.53 -13.43 -0.85
N PRO A 43 8.43 -12.92 -2.09
CA PRO A 43 7.91 -11.57 -2.32
C PRO A 43 6.40 -11.48 -1.99
N PRO A 44 5.86 -10.27 -1.77
CA PRO A 44 4.42 -10.06 -1.68
C PRO A 44 3.72 -10.47 -2.99
N THR A 45 2.55 -11.09 -2.88
CA THR A 45 1.76 -11.53 -4.05
C THR A 45 0.92 -10.40 -4.67
N SER A 46 0.87 -9.24 -4.03
CA SER A 46 0.12 -8.05 -4.44
C SER A 46 0.66 -6.81 -3.72
N PRO A 47 0.29 -5.59 -4.12
CA PRO A 47 0.67 -4.37 -3.41
C PRO A 47 -0.08 -4.15 -2.08
N ALA A 48 -1.12 -4.95 -1.78
CA ALA A 48 -1.97 -4.77 -0.61
C ALA A 48 -1.22 -4.67 0.74
N PRO A 49 -0.12 -5.43 0.98
CA PRO A 49 0.65 -5.30 2.22
C PRO A 49 1.25 -3.91 2.45
N ALA A 50 1.59 -3.16 1.40
CA ALA A 50 2.10 -1.79 1.55
C ALA A 50 1.02 -0.86 2.10
N TYR A 51 -0.20 -0.95 1.57
CA TYR A 51 -1.35 -0.18 2.08
C TYR A 51 -1.75 -0.60 3.50
N ALA A 52 -1.66 -1.90 3.81
CA ALA A 52 -1.92 -2.38 5.17
C ALA A 52 -0.87 -1.86 6.16
N TYR A 53 0.41 -1.80 5.75
CA TYR A 53 1.48 -1.22 6.55
C TYR A 53 1.22 0.26 6.81
N ASP A 54 0.91 1.03 5.76
CA ASP A 54 0.59 2.45 5.85
C ASP A 54 -0.60 2.73 6.77
N ALA A 55 -1.69 1.98 6.61
CA ALA A 55 -2.86 2.09 7.48
C ALA A 55 -2.55 1.74 8.95
N ALA A 56 -1.72 0.72 9.18
CA ALA A 56 -1.29 0.36 10.53
C ALA A 56 -0.43 1.46 11.15
N GLN A 57 0.53 2.01 10.41
CA GLN A 57 1.38 3.10 10.89
C GLN A 57 0.55 4.33 11.24
N LEU A 58 -0.39 4.74 10.38
CA LEU A 58 -1.28 5.86 10.63
C LEU A 58 -2.10 5.68 11.93
N LEU A 59 -2.67 4.49 12.14
CA LEU A 59 -3.44 4.19 13.35
C LEU A 59 -2.56 4.13 14.60
N LEU A 60 -1.38 3.50 14.52
CA LEU A 60 -0.49 3.36 15.66
C LEU A 60 0.08 4.71 16.10
N THR A 61 0.52 5.55 15.16
CA THR A 61 0.97 6.91 15.45
C THR A 61 -0.14 7.73 16.11
N ALA A 62 -1.36 7.71 15.57
CA ALA A 62 -2.47 8.44 16.19
C ALA A 62 -2.84 7.88 17.58
N ILE A 63 -2.68 6.58 17.82
CA ILE A 63 -2.88 5.97 19.15
C ILE A 63 -1.80 6.46 20.13
N GLU A 64 -0.54 6.50 19.73
CA GLU A 64 0.57 6.99 20.55
C GLU A 64 0.33 8.42 21.03
N ASP A 65 -0.26 9.27 20.18
CA ASP A 65 -0.54 10.67 20.50
C ASP A 65 -1.72 10.86 21.48
N VAL A 66 -2.76 10.02 21.39
CA VAL A 66 -4.02 10.24 22.13
C VAL A 66 -4.24 9.29 23.30
N ALA A 67 -3.45 8.22 23.41
CA ALA A 67 -3.61 7.27 24.48
C ALA A 67 -3.23 7.90 25.83
N ILE A 68 -4.04 7.62 26.84
CA ILE A 68 -3.78 8.06 28.22
C ILE A 68 -3.70 6.87 29.15
N VAL A 69 -2.92 6.99 30.22
CA VAL A 69 -2.92 6.00 31.32
C VAL A 69 -4.03 6.38 32.30
N GLY A 70 -5.04 5.53 32.42
CA GLY A 70 -6.16 5.72 33.35
C GLY A 70 -5.75 5.52 34.81
N GLU A 71 -6.65 5.86 35.73
CA GLU A 71 -6.41 5.81 37.18
C GLU A 71 -6.03 4.40 37.70
N THR A 72 -6.45 3.34 37.00
CA THR A 72 -6.13 1.95 37.32
C THR A 72 -4.86 1.43 36.62
N GLY A 73 -4.13 2.29 35.91
CA GLY A 73 -2.95 1.93 35.11
C GLY A 73 -3.27 1.35 33.73
N ALA A 74 -4.54 1.26 33.35
CA ALA A 74 -4.94 0.80 32.01
C ALA A 74 -4.66 1.86 30.94
N LEU A 75 -4.20 1.44 29.76
CA LEU A 75 -4.13 2.31 28.59
C LEU A 75 -5.55 2.52 28.03
N VAL A 76 -5.98 3.78 27.95
CA VAL A 76 -7.30 4.18 27.46
C VAL A 76 -7.15 4.96 26.16
N ILE A 77 -7.81 4.47 25.11
CA ILE A 77 -7.85 5.12 23.79
C ILE A 77 -9.27 5.62 23.55
N GLY A 78 -9.47 6.93 23.63
CA GLY A 78 -10.76 7.55 23.36
C GLY A 78 -11.08 7.51 21.87
N ARG A 79 -12.18 6.87 21.46
CA ARG A 79 -12.57 6.77 20.03
C ARG A 79 -12.69 8.12 19.33
N ASN A 80 -13.27 9.12 20.01
CA ASN A 80 -13.39 10.46 19.43
C ASN A 80 -12.03 11.18 19.36
N ALA A 81 -11.17 11.00 20.36
CA ALA A 81 -9.81 11.56 20.34
C ALA A 81 -9.02 10.96 19.18
N LEU A 82 -9.04 9.63 19.01
CA LEU A 82 -8.40 8.94 17.89
C LEU A 82 -8.92 9.44 16.54
N ARG A 83 -10.24 9.53 16.36
CA ARG A 83 -10.84 10.04 15.11
C ARG A 83 -10.42 11.48 14.80
N LEU A 84 -10.38 12.34 15.82
CA LEU A 84 -9.96 13.74 15.64
C LEU A 84 -8.46 13.83 15.31
N GLN A 85 -7.62 13.01 15.94
CA GLN A 85 -6.18 12.98 15.67
C GLN A 85 -5.88 12.57 14.23
N LEU A 86 -6.53 11.52 13.72
CA LEU A 86 -6.37 11.09 12.32
C LEU A 86 -6.71 12.20 11.32
N GLY A 87 -7.69 13.06 11.62
CA GLY A 87 -8.06 14.18 10.76
C GLY A 87 -7.27 15.47 10.99
N ALA A 88 -6.45 15.53 12.05
CA ALA A 88 -5.63 16.69 12.40
C ALA A 88 -4.15 16.50 12.03
N ASP A 89 -3.76 15.29 11.63
CA ASP A 89 -2.38 14.96 11.27
C ASP A 89 -1.93 15.78 10.04
N ASP A 90 -0.77 16.45 10.18
CA ASP A 90 -0.10 17.17 9.10
C ASP A 90 0.42 16.22 8.00
N GLY A 91 0.34 14.92 8.25
CA GLY A 91 0.49 13.85 7.28
C GLY A 91 1.73 13.00 7.55
N LEU A 92 1.56 11.69 7.40
CA LEU A 92 2.59 10.69 7.65
C LEU A 92 3.24 10.26 6.32
N MET A 93 4.58 10.27 6.24
CA MET A 93 5.27 9.68 5.09
C MET A 93 5.24 8.15 5.19
N GLY A 94 4.36 7.53 4.39
CA GLY A 94 4.22 6.08 4.26
C GLY A 94 5.03 5.50 3.09
N LEU A 95 4.83 4.20 2.86
CA LEU A 95 5.38 3.45 1.74
C LEU A 95 4.76 3.89 0.40
N THR A 96 3.46 4.20 0.42
CA THR A 96 2.67 4.53 -0.77
C THR A 96 2.63 6.02 -1.09
N GLY A 97 3.12 6.87 -0.18
CA GLY A 97 3.20 8.32 -0.34
C GLY A 97 2.94 9.04 0.97
N ARG A 98 2.60 10.33 0.90
CA ARG A 98 2.23 11.13 2.07
C ARG A 98 0.75 10.86 2.41
N LEU A 99 0.50 10.21 3.55
CA LEU A 99 -0.82 9.88 4.05
C LEU A 99 -1.39 11.09 4.79
N GLN A 100 -2.47 11.67 4.30
CA GLN A 100 -3.13 12.80 4.95
C GLN A 100 -4.63 12.68 4.74
N CYS A 101 -5.37 12.63 5.84
CA CYS A 101 -6.82 12.47 5.78
C CYS A 101 -7.51 13.76 5.34
N ASP A 102 -8.40 13.67 4.35
CA ASP A 102 -9.28 14.78 3.97
C ASP A 102 -10.56 14.85 4.82
N ASN A 103 -11.44 15.81 4.50
CA ASN A 103 -12.71 15.98 5.21
C ASN A 103 -13.70 14.81 5.00
N ALA A 104 -13.49 13.98 3.97
CA ALA A 104 -14.27 12.76 3.74
C ALA A 104 -13.68 11.55 4.48
N GLY A 105 -12.48 11.68 5.06
CA GLY A 105 -11.76 10.62 5.75
C GLY A 105 -10.94 9.73 4.82
N GLU A 106 -10.68 10.16 3.58
CA GLU A 106 -9.72 9.51 2.69
C GLU A 106 -8.32 9.94 3.06
N CYS A 107 -7.43 8.98 3.33
CA CYS A 107 -6.08 9.22 3.86
C CYS A 107 -4.98 8.68 2.94
N ALA A 108 -5.33 7.94 1.89
CA ALA A 108 -4.37 7.34 0.97
C ALA A 108 -3.70 8.41 0.11
N ALA A 109 -2.44 8.16 -0.25
CA ALA A 109 -1.76 8.88 -1.32
C ALA A 109 -2.05 8.15 -2.65
N PRO A 110 -2.98 8.66 -3.49
CA PRO A 110 -3.34 7.95 -4.71
C PRO A 110 -2.18 7.99 -5.71
N ASN A 111 -1.63 6.83 -6.03
CA ASN A 111 -0.66 6.70 -7.13
C ASN A 111 -0.95 5.43 -7.90
N TYR A 112 -1.41 5.59 -9.14
CA TYR A 112 -1.85 4.49 -9.98
C TYR A 112 -1.16 4.54 -11.34
N GLY A 113 -0.96 3.36 -11.90
CA GLY A 113 -0.38 3.18 -13.21
C GLY A 113 -1.16 2.19 -14.05
N VAL A 114 -0.90 2.25 -15.36
CA VAL A 114 -1.35 1.26 -16.32
C VAL A 114 -0.15 0.37 -16.67
N TYR A 115 -0.39 -0.92 -16.62
CA TYR A 115 0.59 -1.96 -16.91
C TYR A 115 0.11 -2.82 -18.08
N ALA A 116 1.02 -3.19 -18.97
CA ALA A 116 0.70 -4.05 -20.12
C ALA A 116 1.14 -5.49 -19.84
N LEU A 117 0.24 -6.43 -20.14
CA LEU A 117 0.55 -7.86 -20.21
C LEU A 117 0.87 -8.22 -21.66
N ASP A 118 2.15 -8.22 -22.01
CA ASP A 118 2.61 -8.74 -23.31
C ASP A 118 2.95 -10.23 -23.21
N ALA A 119 3.29 -10.84 -24.36
CA ALA A 119 3.57 -12.27 -24.43
C ALA A 119 4.78 -12.66 -23.55
N ASP A 120 5.78 -11.79 -23.45
CA ASP A 120 7.02 -12.03 -22.69
C ASP A 120 6.73 -12.03 -21.19
N VAL A 121 5.89 -11.09 -20.70
CA VAL A 121 5.44 -11.09 -19.30
C VAL A 121 4.73 -12.39 -18.92
N ILE A 122 3.91 -12.92 -19.83
CA ILE A 122 3.18 -14.18 -19.61
C ILE A 122 4.14 -15.37 -19.63
N SER A 123 5.05 -15.46 -20.60
CA SER A 123 5.98 -16.60 -20.75
C SER A 123 7.03 -16.64 -19.64
N ASP A 124 7.59 -15.49 -19.30
CA ASP A 124 8.73 -15.37 -18.39
C ASP A 124 8.28 -15.25 -16.94
N GLN A 125 6.96 -15.12 -16.71
CA GLN A 125 6.36 -14.86 -15.40
C GLN A 125 7.00 -13.66 -14.70
N SER A 126 7.41 -12.66 -15.49
CA SER A 126 8.10 -11.47 -15.00
C SER A 126 7.07 -10.55 -14.33
N TRP A 127 7.07 -10.52 -13.00
CA TRP A 127 6.15 -9.69 -12.21
C TRP A 127 6.92 -8.70 -11.31
N PRO A 128 6.50 -7.42 -11.25
CA PRO A 128 5.37 -6.81 -11.96
C PRO A 128 5.64 -6.57 -13.46
N PRO A 129 4.58 -6.53 -14.31
CA PRO A 129 4.69 -6.12 -15.71
C PRO A 129 5.28 -4.70 -15.87
N PRO A 130 5.74 -4.32 -17.07
CA PRO A 130 6.17 -2.97 -17.36
C PRO A 130 5.06 -1.93 -17.13
N LEU A 131 5.41 -0.85 -16.43
CA LEU A 131 4.59 0.34 -16.29
C LEU A 131 4.64 1.13 -17.60
N ILE A 132 3.49 1.31 -18.26
CA ILE A 132 3.40 2.01 -19.56
C ILE A 132 2.85 3.44 -19.44
N TRP A 133 2.21 3.75 -18.31
CA TRP A 133 1.72 5.07 -17.98
C TRP A 133 1.52 5.18 -16.47
N GLN A 134 1.75 6.36 -15.89
CA GLN A 134 1.53 6.64 -14.48
C GLN A 134 0.72 7.93 -14.35
N PHE A 135 -0.22 7.93 -13.41
CA PHE A 135 -0.89 9.14 -12.97
C PHE A 135 0.09 9.98 -12.15
N GLU A 136 0.36 11.19 -12.60
CA GLU A 136 1.11 12.21 -11.87
C GLU A 136 0.11 13.28 -11.41
N GLU A 137 0.03 13.53 -10.09
CA GLU A 137 -0.73 14.63 -9.50
C GLU A 137 0.02 15.96 -9.60
#